data_AF-A0A843SGM5-F1
#
_entry.id   AF-A0A843SGM5-F1
#
_cell.length_a   1.000
_cell.length_b   1.000
_cell.length_c   1.000
_cell.angle_alpha   90.00
_cell.angle_beta   90.00
_cell.angle_gamma   90.00
#
_symmetry.space_group_name_H-M   'P 1'
#
loop_
_entity.id
_entity.type
_entity.pdbx_description
1 polymer ?
#
loop_
_entity_poly.entity_id
_entity_poly.type
_entity_poly.pdbx_seq_one_letter_code
_entity_poly.pdbx_strand_id
1 'polypeptide(L)'
;MTIPIDPDADRGFRTYIPDAVWDDYFLSLGKFFHEYARMENVLNILLSNLLEEAVFPSKYYTPPISDEERIKWFHDSAAQRRGQEDAAMSLQRKAAVRAVLGSMRFKSMRDSFKRLLNVTNADPKVTGELERIFSHLGEIQFLRDRLAHNGATPDMTNKENWFSTSDSHTQNLQEKTSTIYFKAGDLLDMARDLHVIPDLIFEVFNPEIKQAIDADPLMQTQEMKAHLDDKRGPFRYKPSQIRRVSHKQTTADGK
;
A
#
# COMPACT_ATOMS: atom_id res chain seq x y z
N MET A 1 27.97 -21.09 -18.84
CA MET A 1 26.53 -21.38 -18.69
C MET A 1 25.94 -21.52 -20.07
N THR A 2 25.55 -22.72 -20.47
CA THR A 2 24.73 -22.94 -21.66
C THR A 2 23.32 -22.48 -21.35
N ILE A 3 22.80 -21.51 -22.11
CA ILE A 3 21.40 -21.08 -22.00
C ILE A 3 20.55 -22.28 -22.43
N PRO A 4 19.59 -22.76 -21.60
CA PRO A 4 18.70 -23.84 -22.00
C PRO A 4 17.99 -23.47 -23.30
N ILE A 5 18.12 -24.31 -24.32
CA ILE A 5 17.45 -24.10 -25.61
C ILE A 5 15.96 -24.35 -25.38
N ASP A 6 15.16 -23.30 -25.56
CA ASP A 6 13.70 -23.38 -25.51
C ASP A 6 13.19 -24.20 -26.71
N PRO A 7 12.67 -25.43 -26.51
CA PRO A 7 12.25 -26.30 -27.60
C PRO A 7 11.02 -25.77 -28.36
N ASP A 8 10.34 -24.76 -27.80
CA ASP A 8 9.13 -24.17 -28.37
C ASP A 8 9.35 -22.75 -28.92
N ALA A 9 10.60 -22.28 -29.00
CA ALA A 9 10.91 -20.92 -29.46
C ALA A 9 10.26 -20.58 -30.83
N ASP A 10 10.23 -21.55 -31.75
CA ASP A 10 9.68 -21.39 -33.11
C ASP A 10 8.19 -21.76 -33.24
N ARG A 11 7.55 -22.26 -32.18
CA ARG A 11 6.15 -22.72 -32.23
C ARG A 11 5.17 -21.60 -31.93
N GLY A 12 3.94 -21.67 -32.43
CA GLY A 12 2.89 -20.68 -32.15
C GLY A 12 2.36 -20.70 -30.71
N PHE A 13 2.66 -21.76 -29.95
CA PHE A 13 2.26 -21.97 -28.56
C PHE A 13 3.39 -22.70 -27.81
N ARG A 14 3.48 -22.49 -26.50
CA ARG A 14 4.45 -23.14 -25.60
C ARG A 14 3.84 -24.41 -25.02
N THR A 15 4.62 -25.48 -24.96
CA THR A 15 4.30 -26.72 -24.24
C THR A 15 5.21 -26.91 -23.03
N TYR A 16 6.35 -26.22 -23.03
CA TYR A 16 7.33 -26.20 -21.96
C TYR A 16 7.52 -24.78 -21.42
N ILE A 17 7.62 -24.67 -20.09
CA ILE A 17 8.00 -23.43 -19.40
C ILE A 17 9.36 -23.70 -18.78
N PRO A 18 10.40 -22.92 -19.11
CA PRO A 18 11.70 -23.09 -18.51
C PRO A 18 11.65 -22.91 -16.98
N ASP A 19 12.38 -23.74 -16.24
CA ASP A 19 12.46 -23.66 -14.77
C ASP A 19 12.83 -22.25 -14.28
N ALA A 20 13.73 -21.56 -14.98
CA ALA A 20 14.10 -20.18 -14.66
C ALA A 20 12.90 -19.20 -14.65
N VAL A 21 11.88 -19.43 -15.49
CA VAL A 21 10.66 -18.61 -15.51
C VAL A 21 9.80 -18.88 -14.28
N TRP A 22 9.74 -20.13 -13.82
CA TRP A 22 9.05 -20.50 -12.57
C TRP A 22 9.77 -19.92 -11.35
N ASP A 23 11.10 -20.02 -11.32
CA ASP A 23 11.92 -19.45 -10.25
C ASP A 23 11.72 -17.94 -10.14
N ASP A 24 11.78 -17.24 -11.27
CA ASP A 24 11.52 -15.80 -11.33
C ASP A 24 10.11 -15.46 -10.85
N TYR A 25 9.10 -16.24 -11.25
CA TYR A 25 7.73 -16.06 -10.81
C TYR A 25 7.56 -16.24 -9.31
N PHE A 26 8.00 -17.37 -8.74
CA PHE A 26 7.83 -17.65 -7.31
C PHE A 26 8.62 -16.66 -6.45
N LEU A 27 9.82 -16.27 -6.88
CA LEU A 27 10.59 -15.24 -6.20
C LEU A 27 9.86 -13.89 -6.20
N SER A 28 9.31 -13.50 -7.35
CA SER A 28 8.59 -12.23 -7.51
C SER A 28 7.27 -12.23 -6.75
N LEU A 29 6.56 -13.36 -6.76
CA LEU A 29 5.31 -13.58 -6.02
C LEU A 29 5.56 -13.49 -4.51
N GLY A 30 6.61 -14.14 -4.00
CA GLY A 30 6.98 -14.10 -2.59
C GLY A 30 7.29 -12.67 -2.13
N LYS A 31 8.12 -11.94 -2.89
CA LYS A 31 8.42 -10.52 -2.63
C LYS A 31 7.17 -9.66 -2.64
N PHE A 32 6.30 -9.85 -3.64
CA PHE A 32 5.05 -9.12 -3.77
C PHE A 32 4.13 -9.31 -2.55
N PHE A 33 3.84 -10.56 -2.16
CA PHE A 33 2.99 -10.82 -1.00
C PHE A 33 3.61 -10.34 0.31
N HIS A 34 4.93 -10.46 0.46
CA HIS A 34 5.65 -9.96 1.63
C HIS A 34 5.54 -8.43 1.74
N GLU A 35 5.86 -7.69 0.68
CA GLU A 35 5.78 -6.22 0.68
C GLU A 35 4.32 -5.74 0.82
N TYR A 36 3.34 -6.48 0.28
CA TYR A 36 1.93 -6.15 0.50
C TYR A 36 1.53 -6.26 1.96
N ALA A 37 1.89 -7.36 2.64
CA ALA A 37 1.60 -7.56 4.06
C ALA A 37 2.31 -6.51 4.93
N ARG A 38 3.57 -6.18 4.60
CA ARG A 38 4.34 -5.13 5.27
C ARG A 38 3.66 -3.77 5.13
N MET A 39 3.32 -3.38 3.91
CA MET A 39 2.64 -2.13 3.60
C MET A 39 1.31 -2.02 4.35
N GLU A 40 0.48 -3.07 4.35
CA GLU A 40 -0.80 -3.07 5.06
C GLU A 40 -0.61 -2.84 6.57
N ASN A 41 0.38 -3.49 7.18
CA ASN A 41 0.71 -3.27 8.59
C ASN A 41 1.18 -1.83 8.86
N VAL A 42 2.05 -1.28 8.01
CA VAL A 42 2.54 0.10 8.17
C VAL A 42 1.40 1.12 8.03
N LEU A 43 0.50 0.93 7.07
CA LEU A 43 -0.64 1.85 6.93
C LEU A 43 -1.61 1.76 8.11
N ASN A 44 -1.82 0.57 8.69
CA ASN A 44 -2.60 0.43 9.93
C ASN A 44 -1.98 1.21 11.09
N ILE A 45 -0.64 1.17 11.23
CA ILE A 45 0.09 1.96 12.23
C ILE A 45 -0.06 3.45 11.94
N LEU A 46 0.11 3.87 10.69
CA LEU A 46 0.02 5.28 10.29
C LEU A 46 -1.38 5.85 10.54
N LEU A 47 -2.44 5.13 10.15
CA LEU A 47 -3.82 5.51 10.44
C LEU A 47 -4.09 5.62 11.94
N SER A 48 -3.57 4.67 12.73
CA SER A 48 -3.70 4.69 14.19
C SER A 48 -3.06 5.94 14.78
N ASN A 49 -1.83 6.29 14.35
CA ASN A 49 -1.13 7.48 14.83
C ASN A 49 -1.86 8.76 14.44
N LEU A 50 -2.35 8.88 13.20
CA LEU A 50 -3.12 10.07 12.78
C LEU A 50 -4.43 10.22 13.53
N LEU A 51 -5.13 9.11 13.82
CA LEU A 51 -6.35 9.15 14.63
C LEU A 51 -6.05 9.52 16.09
N GLU A 52 -4.94 9.05 16.65
CA GLU A 52 -4.48 9.49 17.96
C GLU A 52 -4.27 11.01 17.98
N GLU A 53 -3.60 11.58 16.98
CA GLU A 53 -3.36 13.02 16.88
C GLU A 53 -4.65 13.83 16.66
N ALA A 54 -5.56 13.34 15.82
CA ALA A 54 -6.81 14.04 15.49
C ALA A 54 -7.84 13.99 16.62
N VAL A 55 -7.98 12.84 17.30
CA VAL A 55 -8.92 12.65 18.41
C VAL A 55 -8.37 13.23 19.71
N PHE A 56 -7.04 13.21 19.87
CA PHE A 56 -6.35 13.73 21.04
C PHE A 56 -5.27 14.73 20.60
N PRO A 57 -5.65 15.91 20.08
CA PRO A 57 -4.69 16.99 19.91
C PRO A 57 -4.02 17.18 21.27
N SER A 58 -2.70 17.26 21.32
CA SER A 58 -1.90 17.37 22.56
C SER A 58 -2.22 18.59 23.45
N LYS A 59 -3.35 19.26 23.22
CA LYS A 59 -4.03 20.25 24.07
C LYS A 59 -4.51 19.70 25.41
N TYR A 60 -3.78 18.79 26.04
CA TYR A 60 -3.60 18.93 27.49
C TYR A 60 -2.69 20.14 27.71
N TYR A 61 -3.33 21.29 27.59
CA TYR A 61 -2.84 22.62 27.93
C TYR A 61 -2.32 22.57 29.37
N THR A 62 -1.00 22.54 29.58
CA THR A 62 -0.46 23.15 30.79
C THR A 62 -0.63 24.66 30.60
N PRO A 63 -1.51 25.35 31.34
CA PRO A 63 -1.47 26.80 31.37
C PRO A 63 -0.04 27.24 31.72
N PRO A 64 0.40 28.43 31.28
CA PRO A 64 1.62 29.03 31.81
C PRO A 64 1.39 29.31 33.31
N ILE A 65 1.66 28.30 34.13
CA ILE A 65 1.65 28.36 35.58
C ILE A 65 2.87 29.20 35.97
N SER A 66 2.68 30.25 36.76
CA SER A 66 3.80 31.07 37.26
C SER A 66 4.75 30.19 38.08
N ASP A 67 6.03 30.58 38.21
CA ASP A 67 7.00 29.77 38.96
C ASP A 67 6.57 29.48 40.42
N GLU A 68 5.80 30.38 41.04
CA GLU A 68 5.21 30.19 42.37
C GLU A 68 4.15 29.09 42.42
N GLU A 69 3.36 28.99 41.36
CA GLU A 69 2.23 28.08 41.23
C GLU A 69 2.74 26.68 40.79
N ARG A 70 3.92 26.63 40.15
CA ARG A 70 4.71 25.42 39.83
C ARG A 70 5.28 24.76 41.10
N ILE A 71 5.77 25.56 42.05
CA ILE A 71 6.27 25.07 43.35
C ILE A 71 5.11 24.49 44.19
N LYS A 72 3.93 25.13 44.15
CA LYS A 72 2.72 24.63 44.81
C LYS A 72 2.21 23.31 44.20
N TRP A 73 2.28 23.18 42.87
CA TRP A 73 1.91 21.97 42.13
C TRP A 73 2.88 20.80 42.38
N PHE A 74 4.16 21.08 42.61
CA PHE A 74 5.18 20.08 42.95
C PHE A 74 4.99 19.49 44.36
N HIS A 75 4.37 20.22 45.29
CA HIS A 75 4.10 19.74 46.65
C HIS A 75 2.76 19.01 46.80
N ASP A 76 1.81 19.18 45.86
CA ASP A 76 0.54 18.47 45.87
C ASP A 76 0.65 17.09 45.19
N SER A 77 0.72 16.03 45.99
CA SER A 77 0.82 14.62 45.55
C SER A 77 -0.35 14.14 44.65
N ALA A 78 -1.39 14.96 44.48
CA ALA A 78 -2.53 14.72 43.59
C ALA A 78 -2.22 15.05 42.11
N ALA A 79 -1.24 15.91 41.82
CA ALA A 79 -0.80 16.22 40.47
C ALA A 79 0.03 15.09 39.86
N GLN A 80 0.88 14.46 40.67
CA GLN A 80 1.71 13.32 40.27
C GLN A 80 0.86 12.06 40.03
N ARG A 81 -0.22 11.87 40.81
CA ARG A 81 -1.24 10.84 40.57
C ARG A 81 -2.05 11.12 39.30
N ARG A 82 -2.48 12.37 39.07
CA ARG A 82 -3.16 12.76 37.82
C ARG A 82 -2.29 12.56 36.58
N GLY A 83 -1.00 12.91 36.64
CA GLY A 83 -0.06 12.65 35.54
C GLY A 83 0.15 11.16 35.25
N GLN A 84 0.14 10.30 36.28
CA GLN A 84 0.20 8.84 36.11
C GLN A 84 -1.12 8.26 35.59
N GLU A 85 -2.27 8.76 36.05
CA GLU A 85 -3.60 8.37 35.57
C GLU A 85 -3.83 8.81 34.12
N ASP A 86 -3.40 10.01 33.74
CA ASP A 86 -3.48 10.53 32.37
C ASP A 86 -2.55 9.75 31.43
N ALA A 87 -1.35 9.37 31.88
CA ALA A 87 -0.45 8.50 31.13
C ALA A 87 -1.03 7.08 30.96
N ALA A 88 -1.62 6.51 32.01
CA ALA A 88 -2.27 5.19 31.96
C ALA A 88 -3.53 5.19 31.07
N MET A 89 -4.34 6.24 31.16
CA MET A 89 -5.50 6.45 30.28
C MET A 89 -5.08 6.69 28.83
N SER A 90 -4.00 7.44 28.59
CA SER A 90 -3.42 7.58 27.25
C SER A 90 -3.00 6.21 26.71
N LEU A 91 -2.29 5.40 27.51
CA LEU A 91 -1.85 4.07 27.10
C LEU A 91 -3.01 3.11 26.78
N GLN A 92 -4.06 3.11 27.62
CA GLN A 92 -5.27 2.32 27.39
C GLN A 92 -6.02 2.76 26.13
N ARG A 93 -6.11 4.07 25.87
CA ARG A 93 -6.72 4.62 24.66
C ARG A 93 -5.93 4.23 23.41
N LYS A 94 -4.60 4.31 23.45
CA LYS A 94 -3.72 3.84 22.36
C LYS A 94 -3.89 2.35 22.09
N ALA A 95 -3.99 1.54 23.14
CA ALA A 95 -4.26 0.12 23.02
C ALA A 95 -5.63 -0.14 22.38
N ALA A 96 -6.66 0.63 22.74
CA ALA A 96 -8.00 0.51 22.15
C ALA A 96 -8.02 0.92 20.67
N VAL A 97 -7.38 2.03 20.30
CA VAL A 97 -7.26 2.49 18.91
C VAL A 97 -6.54 1.42 18.07
N ARG A 98 -5.41 0.90 18.56
CA ARG A 98 -4.69 -0.20 17.89
C ARG A 98 -5.51 -1.48 17.82
N ALA A 99 -6.28 -1.82 18.86
CA ALA A 99 -7.12 -3.01 18.85
C ALA A 99 -8.27 -2.91 17.84
N VAL A 100 -8.84 -1.71 17.64
CA VAL A 100 -9.92 -1.48 16.66
C VAL A 100 -9.36 -1.42 15.23
N LEU A 101 -8.17 -0.85 15.05
CA LEU A 101 -7.62 -0.56 13.71
C LEU A 101 -6.59 -1.58 13.21
N GLY A 102 -5.94 -2.33 14.10
CA GLY A 102 -4.79 -3.17 13.79
C GLY A 102 -5.05 -4.33 12.83
N SER A 103 -6.32 -4.63 12.55
CA SER A 103 -6.74 -5.68 11.61
C SER A 103 -7.59 -5.15 10.45
N MET A 104 -7.56 -3.85 10.18
CA MET A 104 -8.33 -3.31 9.07
C MET A 104 -7.75 -3.73 7.73
N ARG A 105 -8.61 -4.28 6.87
CA ARG A 105 -8.28 -4.50 5.46
C ARG A 105 -8.11 -3.15 4.76
N PHE A 106 -7.24 -3.09 3.75
CA PHE A 106 -6.98 -1.86 2.99
C PHE A 106 -8.24 -1.07 2.60
N LYS A 107 -9.27 -1.72 2.06
CA LYS A 107 -10.53 -1.04 1.66
C LYS A 107 -11.13 -0.23 2.81
N SER A 108 -11.26 -0.86 3.97
CA SER A 108 -11.80 -0.20 5.17
C SER A 108 -10.87 0.91 5.66
N MET A 109 -9.56 0.69 5.59
CA MET A 109 -8.55 1.65 5.99
C MET A 109 -8.59 2.92 5.12
N ARG A 110 -8.63 2.76 3.79
CA ARG A 110 -8.80 3.84 2.82
C ARG A 110 -10.05 4.68 3.12
N ASP A 111 -11.17 4.02 3.41
CA ASP A 111 -12.41 4.71 3.72
C ASP A 111 -12.30 5.50 5.05
N SER A 112 -11.58 4.97 6.05
CA SER A 112 -11.25 5.70 7.28
C SER A 112 -10.36 6.92 7.02
N PHE A 113 -9.32 6.80 6.18
CA PHE A 113 -8.50 7.95 5.78
C PHE A 113 -9.34 9.04 5.11
N LYS A 114 -10.21 8.68 4.16
CA LYS A 114 -11.10 9.65 3.50
C LYS A 114 -12.00 10.37 4.49
N ARG A 115 -12.59 9.64 5.44
CA ARG A 115 -13.41 10.24 6.50
C ARG A 115 -12.60 11.17 7.39
N LEU A 116 -11.39 10.77 7.77
CA LEU A 116 -10.50 11.59 8.57
C LEU A 116 -10.18 12.91 7.87
N LEU A 117 -9.77 12.87 6.60
CA LEU A 117 -9.49 14.06 5.80
C LEU A 117 -10.70 15.00 5.69
N ASN A 118 -11.91 14.42 5.51
CA ASN A 118 -13.14 15.21 5.45
C ASN A 118 -13.47 15.89 6.79
N VAL A 119 -13.29 15.17 7.91
CA VAL A 119 -13.58 15.71 9.25
C VAL A 119 -12.57 16.79 9.65
N THR A 120 -11.31 16.63 9.25
CA THR A 120 -10.26 17.62 9.54
C THR A 120 -10.23 18.79 8.55
N ASN A 121 -11.10 18.80 7.53
CA ASN A 121 -11.08 19.77 6.43
C ASN A 121 -9.67 19.89 5.81
N ALA A 122 -9.04 18.75 5.53
CA ALA A 122 -7.69 18.72 4.97
C ALA A 122 -7.62 19.47 3.63
N ASP A 123 -6.44 20.02 3.32
CA ASP A 123 -6.19 20.73 2.05
C ASP A 123 -6.59 19.84 0.86
N PRO A 124 -7.34 20.36 -0.13
CA PRO A 124 -7.67 19.63 -1.35
C PRO A 124 -6.47 19.00 -2.07
N LYS A 125 -5.28 19.61 -1.98
CA LYS A 125 -4.03 19.06 -2.53
C LYS A 125 -3.61 17.78 -1.81
N VAL A 126 -3.67 17.76 -0.47
CA VAL A 126 -3.39 16.58 0.36
C VAL A 126 -4.35 15.46 0.02
N THR A 127 -5.65 15.80 -0.10
CA THR A 127 -6.68 14.84 -0.48
C THR A 127 -6.44 14.27 -1.88
N GLY A 128 -6.13 15.11 -2.86
CA GLY A 128 -5.88 14.67 -4.24
C GLY A 128 -4.66 13.75 -4.37
N GLU A 129 -3.55 14.07 -3.70
CA GLU A 129 -2.36 13.19 -3.70
C GLU A 129 -2.65 11.85 -3.01
N LEU A 130 -3.35 11.87 -1.87
CA LEU A 130 -3.69 10.63 -1.18
C LEU A 130 -4.64 9.74 -2.01
N GLU A 131 -5.62 10.34 -2.68
CA GLU A 131 -6.51 9.62 -3.59
C GLU A 131 -5.76 9.00 -4.78
N ARG A 132 -4.78 9.72 -5.35
CA ARG A 132 -3.91 9.19 -6.40
C ARG A 132 -3.14 7.95 -5.91
N ILE A 133 -2.55 8.02 -4.72
CA ILE A 133 -1.81 6.89 -4.11
C ILE A 133 -2.75 5.71 -3.83
N PHE A 134 -3.91 5.95 -3.22
CA PHE A 134 -4.88 4.89 -2.92
C PHE A 134 -5.54 4.29 -4.15
N SER A 135 -5.69 5.05 -5.24
CA SER A 135 -6.14 4.52 -6.53
C SER A 135 -5.13 3.49 -7.05
N HIS A 136 -3.84 3.84 -7.05
CA HIS A 136 -2.76 2.93 -7.45
C HIS A 136 -2.72 1.67 -6.58
N LEU A 137 -2.80 1.82 -5.26
CA LEU A 137 -2.83 0.70 -4.34
C LEU A 137 -4.09 -0.17 -4.51
N GLY A 138 -5.22 0.41 -4.90
CA GLY A 138 -6.42 -0.32 -5.28
C GLY A 138 -6.20 -1.26 -6.48
N GLU A 139 -5.45 -0.81 -7.49
CA GLU A 139 -5.09 -1.64 -8.65
C GLU A 139 -4.15 -2.79 -8.27
N ILE A 140 -3.20 -2.53 -7.36
CA ILE A 140 -2.32 -3.57 -6.81
C ILE A 140 -3.12 -4.59 -5.99
N GLN A 141 -4.00 -4.12 -5.10
CA GLN A 141 -4.87 -5.00 -4.32
C GLN A 141 -5.72 -5.87 -5.24
N PHE A 142 -6.28 -5.30 -6.31
CA PHE A 142 -7.10 -6.06 -7.24
C PHE A 142 -6.35 -7.29 -7.78
N LEU A 143 -5.09 -7.13 -8.22
CA LEU A 143 -4.30 -8.28 -8.66
C LEU A 143 -3.97 -9.23 -7.51
N ARG A 144 -3.57 -8.72 -6.35
CA ARG A 144 -3.29 -9.53 -5.15
C ARG A 144 -4.45 -10.44 -4.82
N ASP A 145 -5.66 -9.89 -4.78
CA ASP A 145 -6.87 -10.64 -4.46
C ASP A 145 -7.15 -11.69 -5.54
N ARG A 146 -6.96 -11.37 -6.83
CA ARG A 146 -7.11 -12.36 -7.91
C ARG A 146 -6.13 -13.52 -7.76
N LEU A 147 -4.86 -13.23 -7.50
CA LEU A 147 -3.82 -14.25 -7.31
C LEU A 147 -4.07 -15.11 -6.06
N ALA A 148 -4.49 -14.51 -4.95
CA ALA A 148 -4.77 -15.23 -3.71
C ALA A 148 -5.95 -16.20 -3.84
N HIS A 149 -6.99 -15.83 -4.61
CA HIS A 149 -8.19 -16.67 -4.74
C HIS A 149 -8.10 -17.67 -5.88
N ASN A 150 -7.53 -17.28 -7.02
CA ASN A 150 -7.56 -18.10 -8.24
C ASN A 150 -6.21 -18.73 -8.58
N GLY A 151 -5.13 -18.32 -7.90
CA GLY A 151 -3.76 -18.63 -8.31
C GLY A 151 -3.38 -17.95 -9.63
N ALA A 152 -2.21 -18.32 -10.15
CA ALA A 152 -1.83 -18.01 -11.51
C ALA A 152 -1.52 -19.30 -12.27
N THR A 153 -1.89 -19.32 -13.54
CA THR A 153 -1.54 -20.37 -14.48
C THR A 153 -0.69 -19.78 -15.59
N PRO A 154 0.33 -20.49 -16.06
CA PRO A 154 1.14 -20.01 -17.15
C PRO A 154 0.31 -19.93 -18.44
N ASP A 155 0.49 -18.86 -19.20
CA ASP A 155 -0.18 -18.70 -20.49
C ASP A 155 0.67 -19.32 -21.60
N MET A 156 0.29 -20.53 -22.00
CA MET A 156 0.93 -21.27 -23.08
C MET A 156 0.66 -20.67 -24.47
N THR A 157 -0.31 -19.76 -24.60
CA THR A 157 -0.75 -19.19 -25.89
C THR A 157 -0.10 -17.85 -26.18
N ASN A 158 0.46 -17.17 -25.18
CA ASN A 158 1.03 -15.84 -25.32
C ASN A 158 2.52 -15.85 -25.01
N LYS A 159 3.37 -15.65 -26.03
CA LYS A 159 4.81 -15.60 -25.85
C LYS A 159 5.29 -14.37 -25.06
N GLU A 160 4.50 -13.30 -24.99
CA GLU A 160 4.88 -12.07 -24.33
C GLU A 160 4.52 -12.06 -22.84
N ASN A 161 3.46 -12.79 -22.46
CA ASN A 161 2.96 -12.85 -21.09
C ASN A 161 3.05 -14.28 -20.56
N TRP A 162 3.80 -14.46 -19.50
CA TRP A 162 4.06 -15.80 -18.97
C TRP A 162 2.94 -16.32 -18.09
N PHE A 163 2.17 -15.45 -17.44
CA PHE A 163 1.19 -15.85 -16.45
C PHE A 163 -0.15 -15.19 -16.67
N SER A 164 -1.20 -15.90 -16.26
CA SER A 164 -2.57 -15.44 -16.27
C SER A 164 -3.29 -15.83 -14.99
N THR A 165 -4.26 -15.04 -14.58
CA THR A 165 -5.21 -15.40 -13.53
C THR A 165 -6.62 -15.10 -14.03
N SER A 166 -7.56 -16.01 -13.76
CA SER A 166 -8.94 -15.93 -14.25
C SER A 166 -9.91 -16.35 -13.16
N ASP A 167 -11.12 -15.80 -13.18
CA ASP A 167 -12.22 -16.14 -12.28
C ASP A 167 -13.20 -17.17 -12.84
N SER A 168 -12.75 -17.92 -13.85
CA SER A 168 -13.49 -19.02 -14.48
C SER A 168 -13.96 -20.09 -13.51
N HIS A 169 -13.25 -20.28 -12.40
CA HIS A 169 -13.56 -21.32 -11.40
C HIS A 169 -14.49 -20.85 -10.27
N THR A 170 -14.67 -19.53 -10.09
CA THR A 170 -15.40 -18.97 -8.95
C THR A 170 -16.71 -18.28 -9.34
N GLN A 171 -16.88 -17.89 -10.60
CA GLN A 171 -18.16 -17.36 -11.09
C GLN A 171 -19.01 -18.49 -11.68
N ASN A 172 -20.14 -18.80 -11.04
CA ASN A 172 -21.18 -19.72 -11.53
C ASN A 172 -21.87 -19.28 -12.84
N LEU A 173 -21.41 -18.20 -13.47
CA LEU A 173 -21.93 -17.66 -14.72
C LEU A 173 -20.72 -17.33 -15.62
N GLN A 174 -20.54 -18.10 -16.69
CA GLN A 174 -19.51 -17.88 -17.73
C GLN A 174 -19.61 -16.50 -18.43
N GLU A 175 -20.61 -15.69 -18.09
CA GLU A 175 -20.94 -14.42 -18.75
C GLU A 175 -20.00 -13.26 -18.40
N LYS A 176 -19.14 -13.40 -17.37
CA LYS A 176 -18.25 -12.33 -16.89
C LYS A 176 -16.86 -12.80 -16.48
N THR A 177 -16.33 -13.83 -17.13
CA THR A 177 -14.93 -14.22 -16.94
C THR A 177 -13.98 -13.12 -17.41
N SER A 178 -13.12 -12.67 -16.49
CA SER A 178 -12.05 -11.74 -16.74
C SER A 178 -10.71 -12.44 -16.56
N THR A 179 -9.91 -12.47 -17.61
CA THR A 179 -8.54 -13.00 -17.54
C THR A 179 -7.56 -11.84 -17.53
N ILE A 180 -6.62 -11.92 -16.60
CA ILE A 180 -5.59 -10.92 -16.37
C ILE A 180 -4.25 -11.57 -16.71
N TYR A 181 -3.52 -10.98 -17.66
CA TYR A 181 -2.19 -11.45 -18.07
C TYR A 181 -1.11 -10.55 -17.51
N PHE A 182 -0.05 -11.15 -16.98
CA PHE A 182 1.05 -10.44 -16.33
C PHE A 182 2.36 -11.22 -16.45
N LYS A 183 3.48 -10.55 -16.14
CA LYS A 183 4.83 -11.08 -16.07
C LYS A 183 5.33 -11.07 -14.63
N ALA A 184 6.35 -11.88 -14.33
CA ALA A 184 7.02 -11.83 -13.04
C ALA A 184 7.56 -10.41 -12.70
N GLY A 185 8.05 -9.69 -13.72
CA GLY A 185 8.49 -8.29 -13.58
C GLY A 185 7.39 -7.35 -13.06
N ASP A 186 6.13 -7.54 -13.46
CA ASP A 186 5.03 -6.71 -12.97
C ASP A 186 4.83 -6.87 -11.46
N LEU A 187 5.01 -8.08 -10.92
CA LEU A 187 4.94 -8.34 -9.48
C LEU A 187 6.09 -7.66 -8.72
N LEU A 188 7.30 -7.63 -9.31
CA LEU A 188 8.43 -6.92 -8.73
C LEU A 188 8.22 -5.40 -8.72
N ASP A 189 7.66 -4.86 -9.79
CA ASP A 189 7.34 -3.43 -9.87
C ASP A 189 6.25 -3.05 -8.86
N MET A 190 5.24 -3.90 -8.67
CA MET A 190 4.27 -3.72 -7.58
C MET A 190 4.93 -3.80 -6.20
N ALA A 191 5.83 -4.77 -5.98
CA ALA A 191 6.54 -4.89 -4.70
C ALA A 191 7.37 -3.64 -4.39
N ARG A 192 8.04 -3.06 -5.39
CA ARG A 192 8.78 -1.79 -5.24
C ARG A 192 7.85 -0.63 -4.96
N ASP A 193 6.71 -0.55 -5.64
CA ASP A 193 5.73 0.50 -5.37
C ASP A 193 5.14 0.37 -3.94
N LEU A 194 4.82 -0.85 -3.50
CA LEU A 194 4.36 -1.14 -2.14
C LEU A 194 5.38 -0.74 -1.08
N HIS A 195 6.67 -0.88 -1.38
CA HIS A 195 7.74 -0.48 -0.49
C HIS A 195 7.78 1.03 -0.24
N VAL A 196 7.48 1.85 -1.26
CA VAL A 196 7.58 3.32 -1.19
C VAL A 196 6.28 4.02 -0.79
N ILE A 197 5.12 3.39 -1.00
CA ILE A 197 3.80 3.98 -0.70
C ILE A 197 3.69 4.54 0.74
N PRO A 198 4.15 3.84 1.80
CA PRO A 198 4.08 4.39 3.16
C PRO A 198 4.84 5.70 3.33
N ASP A 199 6.04 5.80 2.74
CA ASP A 199 6.86 7.03 2.78
C ASP A 199 6.13 8.17 2.06
N LEU A 200 5.54 7.89 0.89
CA LEU A 200 4.78 8.88 0.13
C LEU A 200 3.56 9.39 0.92
N ILE A 201 2.83 8.49 1.59
CA ILE A 201 1.69 8.87 2.43
C ILE A 201 2.17 9.71 3.61
N PHE A 202 3.28 9.33 4.26
CA PHE A 202 3.85 10.11 5.35
C PHE A 202 4.25 11.52 4.90
N GLU A 203 4.90 11.67 3.75
CA GLU A 203 5.25 12.98 3.18
C GLU A 203 4.02 13.83 2.85
N VAL A 204 2.93 13.23 2.39
CA VAL A 204 1.65 13.92 2.11
C VAL A 204 1.05 14.52 3.39
N PHE A 205 1.14 13.80 4.51
CA PHE A 205 0.69 14.31 5.82
C PHE A 205 1.67 15.29 6.47
N ASN A 206 2.95 15.25 6.10
CA ASN A 206 4.01 16.04 6.71
C ASN A 206 4.78 16.87 5.67
N PRO A 207 4.15 17.86 5.02
CA PRO A 207 4.76 18.64 3.96
C PRO A 207 5.99 19.43 4.43
N GLU A 208 6.04 19.80 5.72
CA GLU A 208 7.17 20.49 6.33
C GLU A 208 8.43 19.61 6.39
N ILE A 209 8.25 18.31 6.71
CA ILE A 209 9.35 17.34 6.72
C ILE A 209 9.87 17.15 5.30
N LYS A 210 8.96 17.06 4.31
CA LYS A 210 9.35 16.99 2.90
C LYS A 210 10.21 18.20 2.49
N GLN A 211 9.77 19.40 2.85
CA GLN A 211 10.53 20.63 2.57
C GLN A 211 11.89 20.65 3.27
N ALA A 212 11.96 20.19 4.51
CA ALA A 212 13.21 20.07 5.26
C ALA A 212 14.19 19.08 4.61
N ILE A 213 13.70 17.92 4.16
CA ILE A 213 14.49 16.93 3.40
C ILE A 213 15.02 17.57 2.11
N ASP A 214 14.17 18.31 1.39
CA ASP A 214 14.55 18.92 0.11
C ASP A 214 15.57 20.06 0.28
N ALA A 215 15.53 20.75 1.43
CA ALA A 215 16.44 21.82 1.76
C ALA A 215 17.79 21.35 2.33
N ASP A 216 17.91 20.10 2.78
CA ASP A 216 19.12 19.58 3.41
C ASP A 216 20.27 19.41 2.37
N PRO A 217 21.43 20.07 2.55
CA PRO A 217 22.58 19.93 1.66
C PRO A 217 23.08 18.48 1.49
N LEU A 218 22.91 17.62 2.50
CA LEU A 218 23.29 16.20 2.41
C LEU A 218 22.33 15.42 1.49
N MET A 219 21.08 15.85 1.40
CA MET A 219 20.08 15.30 0.50
C MET A 219 20.28 15.77 -0.96
N GLN A 220 21.12 16.78 -1.17
CA GLN A 220 21.49 17.29 -2.50
C GLN A 220 22.68 16.57 -3.13
N THR A 221 23.28 15.59 -2.43
CA THR A 221 24.27 14.70 -3.04
C THR A 221 23.65 13.92 -4.21
N GLN A 222 24.44 13.63 -5.25
CA GLN A 222 23.93 12.96 -6.46
C GLN A 222 23.29 11.60 -6.14
N GLU A 223 23.90 10.84 -5.23
CA GLU A 223 23.38 9.53 -4.79
C GLU A 223 22.05 9.66 -4.04
N MET A 224 21.96 10.60 -3.09
CA MET A 224 20.74 10.78 -2.31
C MET A 224 19.61 11.35 -3.17
N LYS A 225 19.93 12.27 -4.08
CA LYS A 225 18.97 12.78 -5.06
C LYS A 225 18.44 11.65 -5.95
N ALA A 226 19.31 10.79 -6.46
CA ALA A 226 18.88 9.63 -7.25
C ALA A 226 17.97 8.69 -6.44
N HIS A 227 18.26 8.49 -5.15
CA HIS A 227 17.43 7.69 -4.25
C HIS A 227 16.05 8.34 -3.99
N LEU A 228 16.01 9.65 -3.78
CA LEU A 228 14.76 10.38 -3.62
C LEU A 228 13.94 10.40 -4.91
N ASP A 229 14.59 10.57 -6.06
CA ASP A 229 13.95 10.51 -7.38
C ASP A 229 13.40 9.10 -7.66
N ASP A 230 14.10 8.05 -7.25
CA ASP A 230 13.65 6.66 -7.35
C ASP A 230 12.44 6.36 -6.44
N LYS A 231 12.38 6.99 -5.26
CA LYS A 231 11.24 6.88 -4.32
C LYS A 231 10.02 7.70 -4.74
N ARG A 232 10.24 8.95 -5.18
CA ARG A 232 9.19 9.93 -5.52
C ARG A 232 8.82 9.93 -6.99
N GLY A 233 9.54 9.17 -7.80
CA GLY A 233 9.28 9.00 -9.22
C GLY A 233 7.90 8.41 -9.51
N PRO A 234 7.53 8.34 -10.80
CA PRO A 234 6.27 7.72 -11.18
C PRO A 234 6.25 6.25 -10.74
N PHE A 235 5.09 5.76 -10.29
CA PHE A 235 4.89 4.36 -9.94
C PHE A 235 5.39 3.44 -11.05
N ARG A 236 6.15 2.40 -10.69
CA ARG A 236 6.78 1.49 -11.66
C ARG A 236 5.73 0.61 -12.30
N TYR A 237 4.85 0.03 -11.49
CA TYR A 237 3.73 -0.72 -12.00
C TYR A 237 2.78 0.23 -12.74
N LYS A 238 2.46 -0.07 -13.99
CA LYS A 238 1.40 0.63 -14.72
C LYS A 238 0.22 -0.33 -14.87
N PRO A 239 -0.96 -0.02 -14.31
CA PRO A 239 -2.16 -0.85 -14.51
C PRO A 239 -2.50 -1.10 -15.98
N SER A 240 -2.12 -0.18 -16.88
CA SER A 240 -2.27 -0.31 -18.33
C SER A 240 -1.35 -1.35 -18.98
N GLN A 241 -0.25 -1.75 -18.33
CA GLN A 241 0.63 -2.82 -18.82
C GLN A 241 -0.01 -4.20 -18.68
N ILE A 242 -0.91 -4.37 -17.72
CA ILE A 242 -1.62 -5.63 -17.51
C ILE A 242 -2.79 -5.73 -18.50
N ARG A 243 -2.71 -6.74 -19.38
CA ARG A 243 -3.78 -7.02 -20.34
C ARG A 243 -4.96 -7.66 -19.61
N ARG A 244 -6.12 -7.01 -19.69
CA ARG A 244 -7.40 -7.51 -19.16
C ARG A 244 -8.30 -7.90 -20.33
N VAL A 245 -8.70 -9.17 -20.41
CA VAL A 245 -9.63 -9.64 -21.43
C VAL A 245 -10.92 -10.05 -20.75
N SER A 246 -11.99 -9.31 -21.03
CA SER A 246 -13.35 -9.65 -20.59
C SER A 246 -14.04 -10.42 -21.71
N HIS A 247 -14.42 -11.67 -21.48
CA HIS A 247 -15.22 -12.41 -22.44
C HIS A 247 -16.69 -12.06 -22.20
N LYS A 248 -17.27 -11.23 -23.06
CA LYS A 248 -18.73 -11.09 -23.18
C LYS A 248 -19.18 -12.07 -24.26
N GLN A 249 -19.96 -13.09 -23.92
CA GLN A 249 -20.69 -13.81 -24.96
C GLN A 249 -21.65 -12.82 -25.61
N THR A 250 -21.43 -12.53 -26.89
CA THR A 250 -22.48 -11.99 -27.75
C THR A 250 -23.62 -13.00 -27.73
N THR A 251 -24.71 -12.66 -27.06
CA THR A 251 -25.99 -13.37 -27.21
C THR A 251 -26.31 -13.36 -28.70
N ALA A 252 -26.15 -14.50 -29.35
CA ALA A 252 -26.61 -14.75 -30.70
C ALA A 252 -28.14 -14.88 -30.66
N ASP A 253 -28.83 -13.77 -30.41
CA ASP A 253 -30.28 -13.64 -30.54
C ASP A 253 -30.60 -12.28 -31.15
N GLY A 254 -30.89 -12.33 -32.45
CA GLY A 254 -31.29 -11.21 -33.28
C GLY A 254 -31.64 -11.75 -34.67
N LYS A 255 -32.67 -12.61 -34.70
CA LYS A 255 -33.43 -12.92 -35.92
C LYS A 255 -34.03 -11.64 -36.51
#